data_AF-A0A0D2CK08-F1
#
_entry.id   AF-A0A0D2CK08-F1
#
_cell.length_a   1.000
_cell.length_b   1.000
_cell.length_c   1.000
_cell.angle_alpha   90.00
_cell.angle_beta   90.00
_cell.angle_gamma   90.00
#
_symmetry.space_group_name_H-M   'P 1'
#
loop_
_entity.id
_entity.type
_entity.pdbx_description
1 polymer ?
#
loop_
_entity_poly.entity_id
_entity_poly.type
_entity_poly.pdbx_seq_one_letter_code
_entity_poly.pdbx_strand_id
1 'polypeptide(L)'
;MYLNLLCAATLLGVVHPTPVFPRASNQVFALGAANSPADVYDGAGAGSDAYRTYSGDGSASSGWPEMAQWISFEDMFVANENFMRVSCVNLGSDNGPDNSDEEITQIWDAIQSASSQTNVDHRFILAILLQESNGCVRVRTTDNGVPNPGLMQAHDGEFSCNANGNIQTPCPASEITGMVLDGVAGTLSGDGLAGILNQVGGQDAEAYYRAARQYNTGSIAEDGNLDEGGYSTNCYASDIANRLMGWVWAKSSCSL
;
A
#
# COMPACT_ATOMS: atom_id res chain seq x y z
N MET A 1 -47.06 9.02 51.77
CA MET A 1 -47.49 8.10 50.70
C MET A 1 -46.83 8.58 49.41
N TYR A 2 -46.11 7.68 48.74
CA TYR A 2 -44.90 7.93 47.95
C TYR A 2 -45.11 8.70 46.63
N LEU A 3 -44.19 9.62 46.35
CA LEU A 3 -43.98 10.27 45.05
C LEU A 3 -42.92 9.46 44.29
N ASN A 4 -43.31 8.79 43.20
CA ASN A 4 -42.39 8.00 42.37
C ASN A 4 -41.59 8.91 41.43
N LEU A 5 -40.27 8.84 41.56
CA LEU A 5 -39.28 9.50 40.70
C LEU A 5 -39.05 8.62 39.45
N LEU A 6 -39.37 9.12 38.26
CA LEU A 6 -38.99 8.48 36.99
C LEU A 6 -37.54 8.86 36.66
N CYS A 7 -36.64 7.89 36.75
CA CYS A 7 -35.26 8.02 36.29
C CYS A 7 -35.21 7.53 34.82
N ALA A 8 -34.94 8.43 33.89
CA ALA A 8 -34.69 8.09 32.50
C ALA A 8 -33.23 7.60 32.37
N ALA A 9 -33.04 6.29 32.23
CA ALA A 9 -31.75 5.72 31.85
C ALA A 9 -31.60 5.83 30.33
N THR A 10 -30.75 6.74 29.87
CA THR A 10 -30.26 6.77 28.50
C THR A 10 -29.36 5.56 28.27
N LEU A 11 -29.82 4.60 27.45
CA LEU A 11 -28.95 3.55 26.92
C LEU A 11 -27.92 4.20 26.00
N LEU A 12 -26.67 4.26 26.46
CA LEU A 12 -25.51 4.41 25.58
C LEU A 12 -25.45 3.15 24.72
N GLY A 13 -25.78 3.28 23.43
CA GLY A 13 -25.55 2.24 22.45
C GLY A 13 -24.06 1.97 22.34
N VAL A 14 -23.64 0.78 22.74
CA VAL A 14 -22.31 0.26 22.44
C VAL A 14 -22.25 0.09 20.92
N VAL A 15 -21.44 0.91 20.25
CA VAL A 15 -21.11 0.69 18.84
C VAL A 15 -20.28 -0.58 18.81
N HIS A 16 -20.89 -1.69 18.43
CA HIS A 16 -20.14 -2.90 18.13
C HIS A 16 -19.35 -2.65 16.84
N PRO A 17 -18.04 -2.96 16.78
CA PRO A 17 -17.35 -2.98 15.51
C PRO A 17 -18.10 -3.93 14.58
N THR A 18 -18.46 -3.43 13.40
CA THR A 18 -19.02 -4.26 12.34
C THR A 18 -18.09 -5.45 12.14
N PRO A 19 -18.61 -6.69 12.14
CA PRO A 19 -17.79 -7.84 11.83
C PRO A 19 -17.29 -7.65 10.39
N VAL A 20 -15.98 -7.45 10.24
CA VAL A 20 -15.31 -7.56 8.95
C VAL A 20 -15.60 -8.97 8.47
N PHE A 21 -16.49 -9.11 7.48
CA PHE A 21 -16.67 -10.39 6.81
C PHE A 21 -15.28 -10.84 6.38
N PRO A 22 -14.91 -12.12 6.53
CA PRO A 22 -13.64 -12.61 6.04
C PRO A 22 -13.67 -12.46 4.51
N ARG A 23 -13.18 -11.33 4.02
CA ARG A 23 -12.85 -11.15 2.60
C ARG A 23 -11.86 -12.27 2.32
N ALA A 24 -12.13 -13.04 1.27
CA ALA A 24 -11.41 -14.27 1.00
C ALA A 24 -9.92 -13.96 0.82
N SER A 25 -9.17 -14.01 1.93
CA SER A 25 -7.74 -14.21 1.93
C SER A 25 -7.55 -15.62 1.42
N ASN A 26 -7.63 -15.77 0.09
CA ASN A 26 -6.95 -16.89 -0.56
C ASN A 26 -5.51 -16.76 -0.09
N GLN A 27 -5.17 -17.56 0.93
CA GLN A 27 -3.89 -17.49 1.60
C GLN A 27 -2.84 -17.43 0.51
N VAL A 28 -2.03 -16.37 0.52
CA VAL A 28 -0.92 -16.28 -0.40
C VAL A 28 0.01 -17.41 -0.01
N PHE A 29 -0.08 -18.51 -0.76
CA PHE A 29 0.93 -19.55 -0.77
C PHE A 29 2.14 -18.97 -1.52
N ALA A 30 2.77 -17.95 -0.92
CA ALA A 30 4.13 -17.55 -1.28
C ALA A 30 5.03 -18.71 -0.87
N LEU A 31 5.07 -19.75 -1.70
CA LEU A 31 5.76 -21.00 -1.43
C LEU A 31 7.29 -20.85 -1.50
N GLY A 32 7.91 -19.71 -1.16
CA GLY A 32 9.37 -19.54 -1.32
C GLY A 32 10.11 -18.60 -0.38
N ALA A 33 9.42 -17.74 0.38
CA ALA A 33 10.04 -17.02 1.48
C ALA A 33 9.07 -17.03 2.66
N ALA A 34 9.54 -17.42 3.84
CA ALA A 34 8.79 -17.22 5.07
C ALA A 34 8.75 -15.71 5.35
N ASN A 35 7.80 -14.99 4.76
CA ASN A 35 7.50 -13.64 5.16
C ASN A 35 7.23 -13.69 6.67
N SER A 36 8.00 -12.92 7.43
CA SER A 36 7.86 -12.81 8.87
C SER A 36 7.54 -11.35 9.16
N PRO A 37 6.26 -10.96 9.12
CA PRO A 37 5.88 -9.56 9.33
C PRO A 37 6.35 -9.03 10.69
N ALA A 38 6.64 -9.90 11.65
CA ALA A 38 7.20 -9.54 12.95
C ALA A 38 8.70 -9.19 12.91
N ASP A 39 9.43 -9.62 11.88
CA ASP A 39 10.82 -9.26 11.66
C ASP A 39 10.90 -8.02 10.77
N VAL A 40 11.11 -6.86 11.38
CA VAL A 40 11.21 -5.57 10.68
C VAL A 40 12.63 -5.23 10.26
N TYR A 41 13.60 -6.07 10.61
CA TYR A 41 15.01 -5.95 10.27
C TYR A 41 15.38 -6.82 9.05
N ASP A 42 14.37 -7.19 8.25
CA ASP A 42 14.43 -8.16 7.17
C ASP A 42 15.03 -7.56 5.88
N GLY A 43 16.34 -7.52 5.74
CA GLY A 43 16.93 -7.03 4.48
C GLY A 43 18.43 -6.77 4.49
N ALA A 44 18.91 -6.18 3.40
CA ALA A 44 20.33 -5.88 3.14
C ALA A 44 20.80 -4.53 3.72
N GLY A 45 20.28 -4.13 4.88
CA GLY A 45 20.53 -2.82 5.50
C GLY A 45 19.73 -1.69 4.84
N ALA A 46 20.14 -0.43 5.04
CA ALA A 46 19.33 0.74 4.70
C ALA A 46 19.33 1.17 3.22
N GLY A 47 20.15 0.55 2.38
CA GLY A 47 20.28 0.90 0.97
C GLY A 47 20.82 2.32 0.73
N SER A 48 20.41 2.94 -0.38
CA SER A 48 20.87 4.27 -0.77
C SER A 48 19.79 5.04 -1.50
N ASP A 49 19.66 6.34 -1.21
CA ASP A 49 18.81 7.24 -1.98
C ASP A 49 19.42 7.52 -3.36
N ALA A 50 19.17 6.60 -4.28
CA ALA A 50 19.62 6.62 -5.66
C ALA A 50 18.53 6.06 -6.56
N TYR A 51 18.55 6.44 -7.83
CA TYR A 51 17.61 5.93 -8.82
C TYR A 51 18.37 5.23 -9.96
N ARG A 52 17.90 4.05 -10.33
CA ARG A 52 18.33 3.29 -11.50
C ARG A 52 17.09 2.86 -12.29
N THR A 53 17.02 3.22 -13.56
CA THR A 53 15.97 2.68 -14.43
C THR A 53 16.20 1.18 -14.64
N TYR A 54 15.21 0.38 -14.27
CA TYR A 54 15.14 -1.04 -14.60
C TYR A 54 14.16 -1.20 -15.77
N SER A 55 14.48 -2.09 -16.71
CA SER A 55 13.70 -2.31 -17.92
C SER A 55 13.62 -3.80 -18.22
N GLY A 56 12.54 -4.23 -18.89
CA GLY A 56 12.30 -5.61 -19.26
C GLY A 56 11.36 -6.34 -18.30
N ASP A 57 11.67 -7.59 -18.00
CA ASP A 57 10.72 -8.56 -17.42
C ASP A 57 10.67 -8.63 -15.88
N GLY A 58 11.54 -7.89 -15.19
CA GLY A 58 11.67 -8.00 -13.74
C GLY A 58 12.70 -9.03 -13.26
N SER A 59 13.31 -9.78 -14.18
CA SER A 59 14.23 -10.86 -13.80
C SER A 59 15.59 -10.33 -13.34
N ALA A 60 16.25 -11.09 -12.46
CA ALA A 60 17.62 -10.82 -12.05
C ALA A 60 18.60 -10.84 -13.24
N SER A 61 18.33 -11.68 -14.26
CA SER A 61 19.09 -11.71 -15.52
C SER A 61 18.99 -10.41 -16.33
N SER A 62 17.86 -9.71 -16.22
CA SER A 62 17.65 -8.37 -16.79
C SER A 62 18.23 -7.26 -15.89
N GLY A 63 18.89 -7.62 -14.78
CA GLY A 63 19.59 -6.71 -13.88
C GLY A 63 18.72 -6.07 -12.80
N TRP A 64 17.51 -6.59 -12.59
CA TRP A 64 16.60 -6.20 -11.51
C TRP A 64 17.10 -6.75 -10.15
N PRO A 65 16.81 -6.08 -9.03
CA PRO A 65 17.27 -6.53 -7.73
C PRO A 65 16.52 -7.79 -7.28
N GLU A 66 17.23 -8.74 -6.69
CA GLU A 66 16.63 -9.91 -6.02
C GLU A 66 16.11 -9.52 -4.62
N MET A 67 15.19 -10.32 -4.05
CA MET A 67 14.60 -10.04 -2.73
C MET A 67 15.66 -9.95 -1.62
N ALA A 68 16.75 -10.71 -1.75
CA ALA A 68 17.87 -10.69 -0.82
C ALA A 68 18.64 -9.36 -0.82
N GLN A 69 18.42 -8.51 -1.82
CA GLN A 69 19.03 -7.18 -1.92
C GLN A 69 18.11 -6.07 -1.42
N TRP A 70 16.82 -6.36 -1.19
CA TRP A 70 15.88 -5.38 -0.66
C TRP A 70 16.31 -4.92 0.73
N ILE A 71 16.07 -3.64 1.01
CA ILE A 71 16.34 -3.05 2.32
C ILE A 71 15.37 -3.57 3.37
N SER A 72 15.68 -3.43 4.66
CA SER A 72 14.76 -3.83 5.71
C SER A 72 13.50 -2.96 5.72
N PHE A 73 12.37 -3.49 6.21
CA PHE A 73 11.16 -2.69 6.36
C PHE A 73 11.37 -1.49 7.28
N GLU A 74 12.05 -1.65 8.42
CA GLU A 74 12.34 -0.55 9.34
C GLU A 74 13.15 0.54 8.65
N ASP A 75 14.25 0.19 7.99
CA ASP A 75 15.06 1.17 7.27
C ASP A 75 14.26 1.90 6.18
N MET A 76 13.43 1.16 5.43
CA MET A 76 12.59 1.73 4.37
C MET A 76 11.58 2.72 4.94
N PHE A 77 10.91 2.36 6.02
CA PHE A 77 9.90 3.20 6.63
C PHE A 77 10.51 4.46 7.25
N VAL A 78 11.57 4.30 8.05
CA VAL A 78 12.30 5.41 8.70
C VAL A 78 12.83 6.39 7.65
N ALA A 79 13.40 5.90 6.54
CA ALA A 79 13.88 6.75 5.46
C ALA A 79 12.76 7.58 4.80
N ASN A 80 11.51 7.09 4.84
CA ASN A 80 10.34 7.72 4.22
C ASN A 80 9.46 8.51 5.19
N GLU A 81 9.71 8.51 6.51
CA GLU A 81 8.85 9.21 7.49
C GLU A 81 8.65 10.70 7.15
N ASN A 82 9.76 11.41 6.86
CA ASN A 82 9.68 12.82 6.50
C ASN A 82 9.00 13.03 5.15
N PHE A 83 9.12 12.07 4.22
CA PHE A 83 8.43 12.12 2.93
C PHE A 83 6.91 11.98 3.13
N MET A 84 6.48 11.00 3.93
CA MET A 84 5.07 10.78 4.28
C MET A 84 4.49 11.93 5.10
N ARG A 85 5.28 12.56 5.97
CA ARG A 85 4.84 13.70 6.79
C ARG A 85 4.31 14.84 5.94
N VAL A 86 5.00 15.19 4.85
CA VAL A 86 4.67 16.33 4.00
C VAL A 86 3.91 15.94 2.73
N SER A 87 3.46 14.69 2.63
CA SER A 87 3.00 14.13 1.35
C SER A 87 1.68 14.72 0.88
N CYS A 88 0.72 14.98 1.78
CA CYS A 88 -0.60 15.46 1.39
C CYS A 88 -0.55 16.85 0.75
N VAL A 89 0.15 17.79 1.37
CA VAL A 89 0.30 19.15 0.81
C VAL A 89 1.11 19.09 -0.49
N ASN A 90 2.16 18.27 -0.55
CA ASN A 90 2.98 18.13 -1.76
C ASN A 90 2.24 17.51 -2.96
N LEU A 91 1.23 16.66 -2.69
CA LEU A 91 0.38 16.09 -3.73
C LEU A 91 -0.69 17.07 -4.25
N GLY A 92 -0.87 18.22 -3.59
CA GLY A 92 -1.74 19.29 -4.04
C GLY A 92 -2.87 19.62 -3.06
N SER A 93 -3.57 20.73 -3.35
CA SER A 93 -4.56 21.34 -2.46
C SER A 93 -5.78 20.47 -2.14
N ASP A 94 -6.02 19.43 -2.93
CA ASP A 94 -7.21 18.57 -2.79
C ASP A 94 -7.06 17.51 -1.69
N ASN A 95 -5.85 17.30 -1.14
CA ASN A 95 -5.55 16.21 -0.19
C ASN A 95 -5.59 16.64 1.28
N GLY A 96 -5.98 17.87 1.61
CA GLY A 96 -6.05 18.35 2.99
C GLY A 96 -4.68 18.53 3.67
N PRO A 97 -4.65 18.62 5.02
CA PRO A 97 -3.41 18.83 5.75
C PRO A 97 -2.51 17.59 5.75
N ASP A 98 -1.22 17.87 5.95
CA ASP A 98 -0.15 16.89 6.14
C ASP A 98 -0.40 15.92 7.29
N ASN A 99 0.25 14.75 7.21
CA ASN A 99 0.11 13.67 8.18
C ASN A 99 0.72 14.06 9.54
N SER A 100 0.05 13.69 10.62
CA SER A 100 0.61 13.71 11.97
C SER A 100 1.52 12.51 12.24
N ASP A 101 2.38 12.59 13.27
CA ASP A 101 3.21 11.45 13.72
C ASP A 101 2.38 10.22 14.08
N GLU A 102 1.20 10.45 14.68
CA GLU A 102 0.27 9.40 15.05
C GLU A 102 -0.28 8.68 13.81
N GLU A 103 -0.63 9.43 12.75
CA GLU A 103 -1.12 8.84 11.49
C GLU A 103 -0.02 8.07 10.76
N ILE A 104 1.22 8.56 10.80
CA ILE A 104 2.37 7.83 10.26
C ILE A 104 2.57 6.52 11.04
N THR A 105 2.50 6.56 12.37
CA THR A 105 2.56 5.34 13.20
C THR A 105 1.43 4.36 12.85
N GLN A 106 0.23 4.87 12.58
CA GLN A 106 -0.90 4.05 12.16
C GLN A 106 -0.72 3.44 10.76
N ILE A 107 0.04 4.08 9.85
CA ILE A 107 0.43 3.47 8.57
C ILE A 107 1.34 2.26 8.81
N TRP A 108 2.33 2.37 9.71
CA TRP A 108 3.17 1.24 10.10
C TRP A 108 2.30 0.07 10.58
N ASP A 109 1.44 0.30 11.57
CA ASP A 109 0.57 -0.73 12.15
C ASP A 109 -0.35 -1.36 11.10
N ALA A 110 -0.91 -0.56 10.19
CA ALA A 110 -1.76 -1.03 9.11
C ALA A 110 -1.02 -1.96 8.13
N ILE A 111 0.22 -1.62 7.77
CA ILE A 111 1.06 -2.46 6.89
C ILE A 111 1.38 -3.79 7.58
N GLN A 112 1.80 -3.75 8.85
CA GLN A 112 2.14 -4.95 9.61
C GLN A 112 0.92 -5.87 9.78
N SER A 113 -0.25 -5.28 10.03
CA SER A 113 -1.52 -5.99 10.10
C SER A 113 -1.90 -6.64 8.77
N ALA A 114 -1.82 -5.90 7.66
CA ALA A 114 -2.13 -6.43 6.33
C ALA A 114 -1.16 -7.55 5.91
N SER A 115 0.13 -7.36 6.16
CA SER A 115 1.16 -8.37 5.90
C SER A 115 0.90 -9.65 6.69
N SER A 116 0.57 -9.53 7.99
CA SER A 116 0.22 -10.68 8.84
C SER A 116 -1.03 -11.44 8.39
N GLN A 117 -2.03 -10.74 7.86
CA GLN A 117 -3.28 -11.35 7.42
C GLN A 117 -3.20 -12.00 6.04
N THR A 118 -2.35 -11.46 5.17
CA THR A 118 -2.31 -11.84 3.75
C THR A 118 -1.05 -12.57 3.34
N ASN A 119 0.00 -12.55 4.18
CA ASN A 119 1.34 -13.06 3.90
C ASN A 119 2.08 -12.29 2.77
N VAL A 120 1.59 -11.12 2.35
CA VAL A 120 2.30 -10.24 1.41
C VAL A 120 3.44 -9.52 2.14
N ASP A 121 4.63 -9.49 1.53
CA ASP A 121 5.83 -8.86 2.09
C ASP A 121 5.58 -7.38 2.43
N HIS A 122 5.81 -6.98 3.68
CA HIS A 122 5.55 -5.62 4.15
C HIS A 122 6.40 -4.53 3.48
N ARG A 123 7.62 -4.86 3.01
CA ARG A 123 8.46 -3.93 2.24
C ARG A 123 7.80 -3.61 0.91
N PHE A 124 7.22 -4.63 0.27
CA PHE A 124 6.47 -4.46 -0.96
C PHE A 124 5.16 -3.70 -0.75
N ILE A 125 4.43 -3.95 0.34
CA ILE A 125 3.22 -3.17 0.70
C ILE A 125 3.59 -1.69 0.84
N LEU A 126 4.66 -1.37 1.56
CA LEU A 126 5.13 0.00 1.73
C LEU A 126 5.56 0.62 0.39
N ALA A 127 6.26 -0.12 -0.47
CA ALA A 127 6.66 0.35 -1.79
C ALA A 127 5.46 0.77 -2.64
N ILE A 128 4.41 -0.06 -2.69
CA ILE A 128 3.17 0.24 -3.42
C ILE A 128 2.45 1.43 -2.80
N LEU A 129 2.28 1.45 -1.46
CA LEU A 129 1.63 2.57 -0.76
C LEU A 129 2.31 3.92 -1.04
N LEU A 130 3.65 3.95 -1.01
CA LEU A 130 4.42 5.14 -1.34
C LEU A 130 4.27 5.53 -2.82
N GLN A 131 4.19 4.56 -3.73
CA GLN A 131 4.00 4.83 -5.15
C GLN A 131 2.61 5.37 -5.48
N GLU A 132 1.57 4.89 -4.78
CA GLU A 132 0.18 5.29 -5.01
C GLU A 132 -0.16 6.65 -4.39
N SER A 133 0.38 6.95 -3.21
CA SER A 133 -0.08 8.12 -2.43
C SER A 133 1.02 8.92 -1.77
N ASN A 134 2.30 8.58 -1.96
CA ASN A 134 3.40 9.11 -1.16
C ASN A 134 3.17 8.97 0.37
N GLY A 135 2.28 8.07 0.79
CA GLY A 135 1.82 7.92 2.17
C GLY A 135 0.81 8.95 2.66
N CYS A 136 0.19 9.76 1.79
CA CYS A 136 -0.83 10.71 2.21
C CYS A 136 -2.13 9.99 2.61
N VAL A 137 -2.51 10.02 3.88
CA VAL A 137 -3.72 9.33 4.37
C VAL A 137 -5.02 9.94 3.83
N ARG A 138 -4.93 11.14 3.25
CA ARG A 138 -6.04 11.92 2.68
C ARG A 138 -5.89 12.11 1.17
N VAL A 139 -5.10 11.25 0.50
CA VAL A 139 -4.93 11.33 -0.94
C VAL A 139 -6.31 11.29 -1.61
N ARG A 140 -6.53 12.18 -2.58
CA ARG A 140 -7.79 12.23 -3.31
C ARG A 140 -8.04 10.90 -4.00
N THR A 141 -9.29 10.47 -4.03
CA THR A 141 -9.72 9.34 -4.85
C THR A 141 -9.47 9.65 -6.33
N THR A 142 -8.80 8.76 -7.03
CA THR A 142 -8.77 8.79 -8.50
C THR A 142 -9.99 8.08 -9.05
N ASP A 143 -10.56 8.59 -10.15
CA ASP A 143 -11.73 7.98 -10.79
C ASP A 143 -11.65 8.19 -12.30
N ASN A 144 -11.44 7.09 -13.02
CA ASN A 144 -11.46 7.03 -14.49
C ASN A 144 -12.56 6.08 -15.00
N GLY A 145 -13.66 5.96 -14.23
CA GLY A 145 -14.78 5.04 -14.47
C GLY A 145 -15.01 4.06 -13.33
N VAL A 146 -14.00 3.86 -12.48
CA VAL A 146 -14.11 3.18 -11.18
C VAL A 146 -13.34 3.99 -10.14
N PRO A 147 -13.92 4.29 -8.97
CA PRO A 147 -13.23 4.99 -7.90
C PRO A 147 -12.12 4.14 -7.28
N ASN A 148 -10.96 4.72 -7.09
CA ASN A 148 -9.78 4.10 -6.49
C ASN A 148 -9.33 4.93 -5.28
N PRO A 149 -9.91 4.74 -4.08
CA PRO A 149 -9.62 5.59 -2.93
C PRO A 149 -8.41 5.15 -2.10
N GLY A 150 -8.00 6.08 -1.23
CA GLY A 150 -7.15 5.79 -0.07
C GLY A 150 -5.66 5.61 -0.38
N LEU A 151 -4.91 5.24 0.66
CA LEU A 151 -3.45 5.14 0.67
C LEU A 151 -2.85 4.27 -0.44
N MET A 152 -3.56 3.24 -0.88
CA MET A 152 -3.13 2.33 -1.93
C MET A 152 -3.94 2.49 -3.22
N GLN A 153 -4.80 3.51 -3.33
CA GLN A 153 -5.68 3.74 -4.49
C GLN A 153 -6.38 2.43 -4.94
N ALA A 154 -6.95 1.72 -3.97
CA ALA A 154 -7.45 0.36 -4.19
C ALA A 154 -8.69 0.35 -5.10
N HIS A 155 -8.77 -0.59 -6.04
CA HIS A 155 -9.86 -0.65 -7.01
C HIS A 155 -11.23 -0.84 -6.35
N ASP A 156 -12.13 0.15 -6.48
CA ASP A 156 -13.45 0.17 -5.84
C ASP A 156 -13.36 -0.01 -4.31
N GLY A 157 -12.35 0.62 -3.70
CA GLY A 157 -12.12 0.61 -2.26
C GLY A 157 -13.26 1.25 -1.45
N GLU A 158 -13.41 0.79 -0.21
CA GLU A 158 -14.44 1.23 0.73
C GLU A 158 -13.92 2.37 1.63
N PHE A 159 -12.63 2.36 1.95
CA PHE A 159 -12.04 3.24 2.96
C PHE A 159 -11.37 4.47 2.36
N SER A 160 -11.55 5.63 3.00
CA SER A 160 -10.93 6.90 2.60
C SER A 160 -11.09 7.98 3.66
N CYS A 161 -10.02 8.73 3.91
CA CYS A 161 -10.10 9.99 4.64
C CYS A 161 -10.30 11.22 3.75
N ASN A 162 -10.58 11.02 2.47
CA ASN A 162 -10.93 12.06 1.50
C ASN A 162 -11.99 11.56 0.51
N ALA A 163 -13.09 11.01 1.04
CA ALA A 163 -14.18 10.49 0.22
C ALA A 163 -14.94 11.64 -0.44
N ASN A 164 -14.80 11.78 -1.77
CA ASN A 164 -15.47 12.81 -2.56
C ASN A 164 -15.20 14.24 -2.06
N GLY A 165 -13.97 14.53 -1.61
CA GLY A 165 -13.58 15.84 -1.07
C GLY A 165 -13.96 16.05 0.40
N ASN A 166 -14.62 15.09 1.05
CA ASN A 166 -14.89 15.15 2.48
C ASN A 166 -13.67 14.68 3.27
N ILE A 167 -12.82 15.64 3.62
CA ILE A 167 -11.55 15.38 4.31
C ILE A 167 -11.79 15.12 5.81
N GLN A 168 -11.22 14.04 6.32
CA GLN A 168 -11.17 13.71 7.74
C GLN A 168 -9.83 14.14 8.34
N THR A 169 -9.84 14.83 9.49
CA THR A 169 -8.62 15.28 10.20
C THR A 169 -8.85 15.26 11.72
N PRO A 170 -8.15 14.42 12.50
CA PRO A 170 -7.25 13.36 12.04
C PRO A 170 -8.02 12.30 11.22
N CYS A 171 -7.30 11.58 10.38
CA CYS A 171 -7.78 10.39 9.69
C CYS A 171 -7.88 9.25 10.72
N PRO A 172 -9.05 8.63 10.90
CA PRO A 172 -9.20 7.56 11.88
C PRO A 172 -8.28 6.36 11.57
N ALA A 173 -7.71 5.76 12.62
CA ALA A 173 -6.86 4.55 12.48
C ALA A 173 -7.56 3.40 11.74
N SER A 174 -8.89 3.28 11.90
CA SER A 174 -9.70 2.30 11.18
C SER A 174 -9.76 2.56 9.67
N GLU A 175 -9.81 3.83 9.25
CA GLU A 175 -9.74 4.20 7.84
C GLU A 175 -8.35 3.89 7.29
N ILE A 176 -7.28 4.23 8.02
CA ILE A 176 -5.89 3.91 7.61
C ILE A 176 -5.70 2.41 7.42
N THR A 177 -6.13 1.61 8.41
CA THR A 177 -6.06 0.15 8.33
C THR A 177 -6.89 -0.39 7.17
N GLY A 178 -8.11 0.12 6.97
CA GLY A 178 -8.99 -0.28 5.89
C GLY A 178 -8.43 0.05 4.50
N MET A 179 -7.86 1.24 4.32
CA MET A 179 -7.23 1.66 3.05
C MET A 179 -6.06 0.75 2.65
N VAL A 180 -5.25 0.31 3.61
CA VAL A 180 -4.17 -0.65 3.34
C VAL A 180 -4.73 -2.05 3.07
N LEU A 181 -5.71 -2.51 3.84
CA LEU A 181 -6.32 -3.82 3.62
C LEU A 181 -7.04 -3.92 2.28
N ASP A 182 -7.73 -2.87 1.83
CA ASP A 182 -8.36 -2.84 0.50
C ASP A 182 -7.33 -3.05 -0.61
N GLY A 183 -6.15 -2.41 -0.53
CA GLY A 183 -5.09 -2.56 -1.52
C GLY A 183 -4.36 -3.91 -1.45
N VAL A 184 -4.16 -4.46 -0.24
CA VAL A 184 -3.39 -5.69 -0.06
C VAL A 184 -4.26 -6.94 -0.22
N ALA A 185 -5.40 -7.00 0.48
CA ALA A 185 -6.30 -8.15 0.45
C ALA A 185 -7.27 -8.10 -0.74
N GLY A 186 -7.58 -6.90 -1.24
CA GLY A 186 -8.54 -6.68 -2.31
C GLY A 186 -9.91 -6.25 -1.81
N THR A 187 -10.75 -5.92 -2.78
CA THR A 187 -12.14 -5.48 -2.60
C THR A 187 -13.09 -6.56 -3.12
N LEU A 188 -14.40 -6.29 -3.10
CA LEU A 188 -15.37 -7.20 -3.73
C LEU A 188 -15.31 -7.16 -5.27
N SER A 189 -14.73 -6.10 -5.83
CA SER A 189 -14.75 -5.79 -7.26
C SER A 189 -13.38 -5.91 -7.92
N GLY A 190 -12.30 -6.06 -7.15
CA GLY A 190 -10.95 -6.15 -7.68
C GLY A 190 -9.98 -6.87 -6.74
N ASP A 191 -8.99 -7.53 -7.34
CA ASP A 191 -7.93 -8.19 -6.60
C ASP A 191 -6.98 -7.15 -5.97
N GLY A 192 -6.60 -7.40 -4.71
CA GLY A 192 -5.46 -6.73 -4.09
C GLY A 192 -4.15 -7.43 -4.42
N LEU A 193 -3.05 -6.93 -3.86
CA LEU A 193 -1.70 -7.49 -4.05
C LEU A 193 -1.64 -9.01 -3.81
N ALA A 194 -2.35 -9.52 -2.80
CA ALA A 194 -2.42 -10.94 -2.49
C ALA A 194 -3.02 -11.78 -3.63
N GLY A 195 -4.14 -11.33 -4.20
CA GLY A 195 -4.80 -11.98 -5.32
C GLY A 195 -3.93 -11.94 -6.58
N ILE A 196 -3.32 -10.79 -6.85
CA ILE A 196 -2.43 -10.59 -8.00
C ILE A 196 -1.20 -11.50 -7.89
N LEU A 197 -0.52 -11.54 -6.74
CA LEU A 197 0.65 -12.42 -6.54
C LEU A 197 0.31 -13.90 -6.78
N ASN A 198 -0.87 -14.34 -6.36
CA ASN A 198 -1.35 -15.69 -6.64
C ASN A 198 -1.58 -15.95 -8.14
N GLN A 199 -2.01 -14.95 -8.91
CA GLN A 199 -2.25 -15.08 -10.35
C GLN A 199 -0.94 -15.07 -11.16
N VAL A 200 -0.06 -14.13 -10.84
CA VAL A 200 1.23 -13.95 -11.52
C VAL A 200 2.13 -15.17 -11.31
N GLY A 201 2.06 -15.76 -10.10
CA GLY A 201 2.84 -16.92 -9.71
C GLY A 201 4.34 -16.63 -9.57
N GLY A 202 5.06 -17.57 -8.97
CA GLY A 202 6.46 -17.38 -8.60
C GLY A 202 6.63 -16.97 -7.15
N GLN A 203 7.88 -16.88 -6.71
CA GLN A 203 8.24 -16.66 -5.31
C GLN A 203 9.51 -15.82 -5.16
N ASP A 204 10.04 -15.34 -6.28
CA ASP A 204 11.21 -14.49 -6.37
C ASP A 204 10.78 -13.03 -6.57
N ALA A 205 11.76 -12.13 -6.64
CA ALA A 205 11.51 -10.71 -6.80
C ALA A 205 10.74 -10.39 -8.10
N GLU A 206 10.96 -11.19 -9.16
CA GLU A 206 10.28 -11.02 -10.44
C GLU A 206 8.75 -11.11 -10.28
N ALA A 207 8.25 -12.05 -9.49
CA ALA A 207 6.81 -12.16 -9.19
C ALA A 207 6.25 -10.87 -8.56
N TYR A 208 7.00 -10.22 -7.69
CA TYR A 208 6.59 -8.95 -7.07
C TYR A 208 6.62 -7.78 -8.06
N TYR A 209 7.61 -7.69 -8.94
CA TYR A 209 7.64 -6.64 -9.97
C TYR A 209 6.54 -6.81 -11.01
N ARG A 210 6.27 -8.06 -11.41
CA ARG A 210 5.11 -8.41 -12.25
C ARG A 210 3.78 -8.06 -11.56
N ALA A 211 3.66 -8.36 -10.27
CA ALA A 211 2.50 -7.97 -9.48
C ALA A 211 2.33 -6.45 -9.37
N ALA A 212 3.42 -5.68 -9.21
CA ALA A 212 3.37 -4.23 -9.23
C ALA A 212 2.85 -3.68 -10.56
N ARG A 213 3.34 -4.21 -11.70
CA ARG A 213 2.80 -3.84 -13.02
C ARG A 213 1.32 -4.15 -13.11
N GLN A 214 0.91 -5.37 -12.75
CA GLN A 214 -0.51 -5.75 -12.81
C GLN A 214 -1.40 -4.94 -11.87
N TYR A 215 -0.91 -4.53 -10.69
CA TYR A 215 -1.64 -3.62 -9.79
C TYR A 215 -1.87 -2.25 -10.47
N ASN A 216 -0.87 -1.74 -11.18
CA ASN A 216 -0.93 -0.43 -11.83
C ASN A 216 -1.81 -0.36 -13.10
N THR A 217 -1.84 -1.44 -13.89
CA THR A 217 -2.47 -1.45 -15.23
C THR A 217 -3.60 -2.48 -15.35
N GLY A 218 -3.78 -3.34 -14.36
CA GLY A 218 -4.68 -4.51 -14.43
C GLY A 218 -4.18 -5.64 -15.33
N SER A 219 -3.00 -5.52 -15.96
CA SER A 219 -2.48 -6.52 -16.90
C SER A 219 -0.95 -6.43 -17.07
N ILE A 220 -0.36 -7.49 -17.63
CA ILE A 220 1.05 -7.51 -18.04
C ILE A 220 1.06 -7.73 -19.56
N ALA A 221 2.02 -7.12 -20.27
CA ALA A 221 2.22 -7.38 -21.69
C ALA A 221 2.38 -8.87 -21.99
N GLU A 222 1.96 -9.32 -23.16
CA GLU A 222 1.98 -10.76 -23.53
C GLU A 222 3.39 -11.36 -23.49
N ASP A 223 4.41 -10.55 -23.79
CA ASP A 223 5.82 -10.93 -23.74
C ASP A 223 6.46 -10.77 -22.35
N GLY A 224 5.70 -10.35 -21.34
CA GLY A 224 6.16 -10.13 -19.98
C GLY A 224 6.87 -8.80 -19.74
N ASN A 225 6.92 -7.91 -20.74
CA ASN A 225 7.60 -6.63 -20.61
C ASN A 225 6.90 -5.71 -19.59
N LEU A 226 7.62 -5.33 -18.53
CA LEU A 226 7.12 -4.46 -17.47
C LEU A 226 7.22 -2.98 -17.80
N ASP A 227 7.82 -2.61 -18.93
CA ASP A 227 7.94 -1.22 -19.38
C ASP A 227 6.60 -0.71 -19.96
N GLU A 228 5.72 -1.62 -20.38
CA GLU A 228 4.46 -1.30 -21.05
C GLU A 228 3.37 -0.93 -20.03
N GLY A 229 3.29 0.36 -19.71
CA GLY A 229 2.25 0.92 -18.83
C GLY A 229 0.92 1.22 -19.51
N GLY A 230 0.87 1.21 -20.85
CA GLY A 230 -0.33 1.59 -21.60
C GLY A 230 -0.77 3.02 -21.30
N TYR A 231 -1.91 3.19 -20.63
CA TYR A 231 -2.40 4.50 -20.16
C TYR A 231 -1.95 4.87 -18.74
N SER A 232 -1.22 3.97 -18.06
CA SER A 232 -0.64 4.19 -16.73
C SER A 232 0.87 4.49 -16.83
N THR A 233 1.54 4.59 -15.68
CA THR A 233 2.96 4.93 -15.59
C THR A 233 3.86 3.81 -16.11
N ASN A 234 4.58 4.04 -17.21
CA ASN A 234 5.58 3.09 -17.75
C ASN A 234 6.68 2.76 -16.73
N CYS A 235 7.09 3.72 -15.91
CA CYS A 235 8.13 3.53 -14.91
C CYS A 235 7.70 2.76 -13.65
N TYR A 236 6.43 2.40 -13.50
CA TYR A 236 5.87 1.92 -12.22
C TYR A 236 6.66 0.76 -11.61
N ALA A 237 6.89 -0.33 -12.35
CA ALA A 237 7.64 -1.48 -11.83
C ALA A 237 9.11 -1.11 -11.49
N SER A 238 9.76 -0.28 -12.31
CA SER A 238 11.10 0.25 -12.04
C SER A 238 11.13 1.11 -10.76
N ASP A 239 10.14 1.97 -10.57
CA ASP A 239 10.01 2.79 -9.35
C ASP A 239 9.88 1.92 -8.11
N ILE A 240 9.05 0.87 -8.17
CA ILE A 240 8.91 -0.09 -7.06
C ILE A 240 10.23 -0.79 -6.75
N ALA A 241 10.97 -1.25 -7.76
CA ALA A 241 12.30 -1.83 -7.56
C ALA A 241 13.27 -0.84 -6.90
N ASN A 242 13.21 0.45 -7.24
CA ASN A 242 14.04 1.47 -6.59
C ASN A 242 13.64 1.73 -5.14
N ARG A 243 12.34 1.77 -4.84
CA ARG A 243 11.84 1.95 -3.46
C ARG A 243 12.33 0.83 -2.53
N LEU A 244 12.29 -0.41 -3.03
CA LEU A 244 12.80 -1.59 -2.32
C LEU A 244 14.33 -1.58 -2.14
N MET A 245 15.05 -0.70 -2.84
CA MET A 245 16.49 -0.49 -2.71
C MET A 245 16.86 0.79 -1.93
N GLY A 246 15.87 1.50 -1.36
CA GLY A 246 16.08 2.68 -0.52
C GLY A 246 15.94 4.05 -1.23
N TRP A 247 15.30 4.09 -2.40
CA TRP A 247 15.01 5.35 -3.09
C TRP A 247 13.92 6.17 -2.38
N VAL A 248 14.21 7.46 -2.11
CA VAL A 248 13.27 8.39 -1.47
C VAL A 248 13.19 9.74 -2.20
N TRP A 249 14.32 10.45 -2.35
CA TRP A 249 14.36 11.83 -2.84
C TRP A 249 15.16 12.01 -4.12
N ALA A 250 16.04 11.08 -4.45
CA ALA A 250 16.83 11.16 -5.68
C ALA A 250 15.89 11.38 -6.87
N LYS A 251 16.27 12.26 -7.79
CA LYS A 251 15.42 12.53 -8.94
C LYS A 251 15.30 11.25 -9.78
N SER A 252 14.07 10.82 -10.07
CA SER A 252 13.85 9.74 -11.02
C SER A 252 14.45 10.11 -12.38
N SER A 253 15.26 9.20 -12.92
CA SER A 253 15.83 9.30 -14.26
C SER A 253 15.13 8.38 -15.26
N CYS A 254 13.94 7.86 -14.92
CA CYS A 254 13.22 6.96 -15.80
C CYS A 254 12.69 7.68 -17.04
N SER A 255 12.83 7.01 -18.18
CA SER A 255 12.48 7.52 -19.51
C SER A 255 11.82 6.44 -20.38
N LEU A 256 11.09 5.52 -19.73
CA LEU A 256 10.31 4.46 -20.37
C LEU A 256 8.98 5.00 -20.92
#